data_AF-A0A537XWI9-F1
#
_entry.id   AF-A0A537XWI9-F1
#
_cell.length_a   1.000
_cell.length_b   1.000
_cell.length_c   1.000
_cell.angle_alpha   90.00
_cell.angle_beta   90.00
_cell.angle_gamma   90.00
#
_symmetry.space_group_name_H-M   'P 1'
#
loop_
_entity.id
_entity.type
_entity.pdbx_description
1 polymer ?
#
loop_
_entity_poly.entity_id
_entity_poly.type
_entity_poly.pdbx_seq_one_letter_code
_entity_poly.pdbx_strand_id
1 'polypeptide(L)'
;MSWCPPTTNLPSHCRRNHYSGFTNRTGFRTTQWIDLTFATHLLSFPIHSFARGQNLDSKIATPLDQRFEEVVTTEQDLRRVVGPANRWFTSKILRRLDRRCREFIAASPFVVVGSTDAFGMVDLSPKGDRAGFVRCLDDATLAIPDRRGNRRVDTFHNLLQNPGVGLIFFVPQQRETLRVAGRAMIVRDQGIRSAMVDDGRLPELAMVVGVEKAFFHCGKCITRSNLWNYEAYRAQAAE
;
A
#
# COMPACT_ATOMS: atom_id res chain seq x y z
N MET A 1 43.25 18.66 -63.87
CA MET A 1 44.44 18.18 -63.14
C MET A 1 44.17 16.73 -62.78
N SER A 2 44.70 15.81 -63.60
CA SER A 2 45.69 14.77 -63.20
C SER A 2 45.10 13.68 -62.31
N TRP A 3 44.70 12.50 -62.82
CA TRP A 3 45.47 11.32 -63.27
C TRP A 3 45.29 10.14 -62.27
N CYS A 4 44.85 9.00 -62.82
CA CYS A 4 44.56 7.62 -62.32
C CYS A 4 45.75 6.84 -61.66
N PRO A 5 45.70 5.51 -61.30
CA PRO A 5 44.67 4.54 -60.79
C PRO A 5 45.26 3.54 -59.69
N PRO A 6 45.02 2.19 -59.61
CA PRO A 6 43.88 1.38 -59.09
C PRO A 6 44.23 0.23 -58.07
N THR A 7 43.21 -0.64 -57.79
CA THR A 7 43.17 -2.07 -57.28
C THR A 7 43.41 -2.36 -55.78
N THR A 8 42.58 -3.16 -55.07
CA THR A 8 42.36 -4.62 -55.27
C THR A 8 41.13 -5.21 -54.53
N ASN A 9 40.55 -6.24 -55.16
CA ASN A 9 39.81 -7.43 -54.66
C ASN A 9 38.39 -7.37 -54.05
N LEU A 10 37.43 -7.82 -54.89
CA LEU A 10 36.22 -8.63 -54.57
C LEU A 10 36.62 -10.13 -54.40
N PRO A 11 35.75 -11.14 -54.08
CA PRO A 11 34.27 -11.15 -54.08
C PRO A 11 33.53 -11.95 -52.96
N SER A 12 32.21 -11.79 -52.95
CA SER A 12 31.13 -12.80 -52.83
C SER A 12 30.96 -13.71 -51.60
N HIS A 13 29.80 -13.58 -50.94
CA HIS A 13 28.69 -14.57 -50.84
C HIS A 13 27.94 -14.39 -49.49
N CYS A 14 26.63 -14.14 -49.42
CA CYS A 14 25.44 -14.92 -49.82
C CYS A 14 24.76 -15.60 -48.61
N ARG A 15 23.63 -14.99 -48.23
CA ARG A 15 22.36 -15.56 -47.71
C ARG A 15 22.31 -16.38 -46.39
N ARG A 16 21.40 -15.89 -45.53
CA ARG A 16 20.27 -16.58 -44.82
C ARG A 16 20.48 -18.04 -44.38
N ASN A 17 20.18 -18.35 -43.12
CA ASN A 17 18.85 -18.84 -42.68
C ASN A 17 18.80 -19.22 -41.19
N HIS A 18 17.59 -19.04 -40.64
CA HIS A 18 16.90 -19.76 -39.55
C HIS A 18 17.56 -20.91 -38.78
N TYR A 19 17.29 -20.98 -37.46
CA TYR A 19 16.82 -22.15 -36.69
C TYR A 19 16.21 -21.59 -35.37
N SER A 20 14.89 -21.51 -35.18
CA SER A 20 13.90 -22.52 -34.76
C SER A 20 14.11 -23.13 -33.36
N GLY A 21 13.18 -22.79 -32.45
CA GLY A 21 12.43 -23.65 -31.55
C GLY A 21 13.12 -24.74 -30.73
N PHE A 22 12.93 -24.69 -29.40
CA PHE A 22 12.73 -25.88 -28.59
C PHE A 22 11.71 -25.64 -27.47
N THR A 23 10.89 -26.65 -27.26
CA THR A 23 9.64 -26.70 -26.46
C THR A 23 9.84 -27.25 -25.04
N ASN A 24 8.98 -26.79 -24.12
CA ASN A 24 8.43 -27.44 -22.90
C ASN A 24 9.32 -28.30 -21.98
N ARG A 25 9.39 -27.92 -20.69
CA ARG A 25 8.88 -28.75 -19.58
C ARG A 25 8.84 -28.01 -18.24
N THR A 26 7.79 -28.34 -17.51
CA THR A 26 7.41 -28.02 -16.12
C THR A 26 8.53 -28.18 -15.07
N GLY A 27 8.53 -27.32 -14.05
CA GLY A 27 9.30 -27.53 -12.83
C GLY A 27 9.08 -26.45 -11.76
N PHE A 28 8.13 -26.69 -10.85
CA PHE A 28 8.03 -26.02 -9.56
C PHE A 28 9.33 -26.20 -8.75
N ARG A 29 9.94 -25.10 -8.25
CA ARG A 29 10.78 -25.06 -7.03
C ARG A 29 10.69 -23.65 -6.44
N THR A 30 9.86 -23.43 -5.41
CA THR A 30 10.18 -23.45 -3.97
C THR A 30 11.30 -22.48 -3.56
N THR A 31 10.84 -21.44 -2.87
CA THR A 31 11.49 -20.54 -1.91
C THR A 31 12.82 -21.05 -1.34
N GLN A 32 13.91 -20.31 -1.60
CA GLN A 32 15.16 -20.42 -0.84
C GLN A 32 14.91 -19.87 0.58
N TRP A 33 14.84 -20.79 1.54
CA TRP A 33 14.97 -20.48 2.96
C TRP A 33 16.46 -20.49 3.32
N ILE A 34 16.84 -19.59 4.22
CA ILE A 34 18.17 -19.45 4.79
C ILE A 34 18.66 -20.81 5.34
N ASP A 35 19.84 -21.25 4.89
CA ASP A 35 20.59 -22.38 5.45
C ASP A 35 20.87 -22.14 6.94
N LEU A 36 20.36 -23.03 7.80
CA LEU A 36 20.70 -23.13 9.21
C LEU A 36 21.36 -24.48 9.44
N THR A 37 22.69 -24.53 9.35
CA THR A 37 23.50 -25.67 9.75
C THR A 37 24.33 -25.28 10.96
N PHE A 38 23.85 -25.55 12.16
CA PHE A 38 24.72 -25.73 13.33
C PHE A 38 24.20 -26.84 14.25
N ALA A 39 24.89 -27.97 14.12
CA ALA A 39 25.26 -28.96 15.11
C ALA A 39 24.36 -29.17 16.35
N THR A 40 23.77 -30.38 16.35
CA THR A 40 23.50 -31.26 17.50
C THR A 40 24.48 -31.14 18.67
N HIS A 41 23.95 -30.82 19.85
CA HIS A 41 24.36 -31.50 21.09
C HIS A 41 23.15 -31.70 22.02
N LEU A 42 22.83 -32.98 22.21
CA LEU A 42 21.90 -33.50 23.21
C LEU A 42 22.56 -33.39 24.58
N LEU A 43 22.04 -32.52 25.45
CA LEU A 43 22.16 -32.67 26.90
C LEU A 43 20.80 -32.38 27.52
N SER A 44 20.35 -33.34 28.33
CA SER A 44 19.06 -33.40 29.00
C SER A 44 18.79 -32.14 29.84
N PHE A 45 17.76 -31.38 29.47
CA PHE A 45 17.20 -30.34 30.32
C PHE A 45 16.01 -30.92 31.11
N PRO A 46 15.98 -30.77 32.45
CA PRO A 46 14.87 -31.27 33.27
C PRO A 46 13.60 -30.50 32.93
N ILE A 47 12.48 -31.22 32.82
CA ILE A 47 11.12 -30.67 32.65
C ILE A 47 10.81 -29.83 33.89
N HIS A 48 11.15 -28.54 33.84
CA HIS A 48 10.68 -27.57 34.81
C HIS A 48 9.24 -27.23 34.43
N SER A 49 8.34 -27.71 35.29
CA SER A 49 6.99 -27.20 35.52
C SER A 49 6.79 -25.80 34.95
N PHE A 50 5.92 -25.70 33.95
CA PHE A 50 5.40 -24.44 33.41
C PHE A 50 4.78 -23.66 34.57
N ALA A 51 5.55 -22.76 35.17
CA ALA A 51 5.10 -21.91 36.26
C ALA A 51 3.99 -21.00 35.72
N ARG A 52 2.80 -21.23 36.27
CA ARG A 52 1.63 -20.34 36.27
C ARG A 52 2.05 -18.87 36.16
N GLY A 53 1.43 -18.18 35.20
CA GLY A 53 1.68 -16.79 34.85
C GLY A 53 1.87 -15.90 36.06
N GLN A 54 3.07 -15.36 36.17
CA GLN A 54 3.36 -14.27 37.09
C GLN A 54 3.25 -12.96 36.30
N ASN A 55 2.33 -12.10 36.77
CA ASN A 55 2.26 -10.66 36.52
C ASN A 55 2.40 -10.20 35.05
N LEU A 56 1.33 -10.32 34.25
CA LEU A 56 1.07 -9.28 33.24
C LEU A 56 0.43 -8.08 33.95
N ASP A 57 1.31 -7.26 34.51
CA ASP A 57 1.21 -5.83 34.79
C ASP A 57 -0.15 -5.23 35.18
N SER A 58 -0.28 -4.89 36.46
CA SER A 58 -1.33 -4.02 37.02
C SER A 58 -1.56 -2.72 36.23
N LYS A 59 -0.56 -2.25 35.47
CA LYS A 59 -0.66 -1.09 34.57
C LYS A 59 -1.56 -1.31 33.35
N ILE A 60 -1.71 -2.54 32.85
CA ILE A 60 -2.62 -2.85 31.73
C ILE A 60 -4.07 -2.89 32.22
N ALA A 61 -4.30 -3.22 33.50
CA ALA A 61 -5.63 -3.28 34.11
C ALA A 61 -6.23 -1.89 34.39
N THR A 62 -5.41 -0.87 34.67
CA THR A 62 -5.89 0.50 34.86
C THR A 62 -6.53 1.04 33.57
N PRO A 63 -7.74 1.63 33.61
CA PRO A 63 -8.37 2.29 32.46
C PRO A 63 -7.45 3.33 31.82
N LEU A 64 -7.47 3.47 30.49
CA LEU A 64 -6.49 4.27 29.72
C LEU A 64 -6.49 5.75 30.14
N ASP A 65 -7.66 6.32 30.41
CA ASP A 65 -7.87 7.68 30.86
C ASP A 65 -7.28 7.95 32.26
N GLN A 66 -7.16 6.91 33.09
CA GLN A 66 -6.57 7.01 34.43
C GLN A 66 -5.05 6.84 34.45
N ARG A 67 -4.42 6.62 33.28
CA ARG A 67 -2.96 6.46 33.18
C ARG A 67 -2.21 7.78 32.99
N PHE A 68 -2.91 8.90 32.82
CA PHE A 68 -2.34 10.19 32.47
C PHE A 68 -3.01 11.32 33.26
N GLU A 69 -2.24 12.37 33.59
CA GLU A 69 -2.73 13.48 34.46
C GLU A 69 -3.46 14.57 33.68
N GLU A 70 -3.01 14.93 32.47
CA GLU A 70 -3.56 16.03 31.67
C GLU A 70 -4.36 15.52 30.46
N VAL A 71 -5.46 14.81 30.72
CA VAL A 71 -6.31 14.26 29.65
C VAL A 71 -7.29 15.30 29.12
N VAL A 72 -7.18 15.62 27.83
CA VAL A 72 -8.14 16.48 27.12
C VAL A 72 -9.36 15.66 26.71
N THR A 73 -10.52 15.93 27.33
CA THR A 73 -11.76 15.15 27.14
C THR A 73 -12.87 15.90 26.39
N THR A 74 -12.72 17.21 26.21
CA THR A 74 -13.72 18.04 25.51
C THR A 74 -13.13 18.79 24.33
N GLU A 75 -13.98 19.10 23.34
CA GLU A 75 -13.57 19.95 22.21
C GLU A 75 -13.13 21.34 22.67
N GLN A 76 -13.78 21.91 23.69
CA GLN A 76 -13.44 23.22 24.21
C GLN A 76 -12.05 23.26 24.82
N ASP A 77 -11.67 22.24 25.62
CA ASP A 77 -10.33 22.11 26.18
C ASP A 77 -9.29 21.95 25.06
N LEU A 78 -9.59 21.09 24.06
CA LEU A 78 -8.73 20.92 22.89
C LEU A 78 -8.48 22.26 22.19
N ARG A 79 -9.53 23.06 21.96
CA ARG A 79 -9.40 24.38 21.32
C ARG A 79 -8.67 25.41 22.15
N ARG A 80 -8.74 25.33 23.47
CA ARG A 80 -7.91 26.17 24.36
C ARG A 80 -6.42 25.86 24.20
N VAL A 81 -6.07 24.58 24.01
CA VAL A 81 -4.66 24.15 23.85
C VAL A 81 -4.12 24.45 22.44
N VAL A 82 -4.82 23.99 21.39
CA VAL A 82 -4.27 24.03 20.01
C VAL A 82 -4.78 25.20 19.16
N GLY A 83 -5.75 25.96 19.65
CA GLY A 83 -6.40 27.04 18.91
C GLY A 83 -7.40 26.58 17.84
N PRO A 84 -7.97 27.53 17.07
CA PRO A 84 -8.90 27.23 16.00
C PRO A 84 -8.19 26.60 14.79
N ALA A 85 -8.95 25.83 14.00
CA ALA A 85 -8.43 25.32 12.74
C ALA A 85 -8.10 26.47 11.79
N ASN A 86 -6.89 26.44 11.21
CA ASN A 86 -6.48 27.46 10.24
C ASN A 86 -7.23 27.28 8.91
N ARG A 87 -7.97 28.33 8.50
CA ARG A 87 -8.87 28.34 7.34
C ARG A 87 -8.17 27.98 6.02
N TRP A 88 -6.89 28.29 5.88
CA TRP A 88 -6.10 27.94 4.68
C TRP A 88 -5.94 26.44 4.48
N PHE A 89 -5.98 25.63 5.55
CA PHE A 89 -5.91 24.18 5.42
C PHE A 89 -7.30 23.57 5.20
N THR A 90 -8.33 24.12 5.83
CA THR A 90 -9.71 23.61 5.67
C THR A 90 -10.30 23.95 4.30
N SER A 91 -9.89 25.07 3.68
CA SER A 91 -10.37 25.46 2.35
C SER A 91 -9.90 24.55 1.22
N LYS A 92 -8.90 23.70 1.46
CA LYS A 92 -8.34 22.74 0.48
C LYS A 92 -9.12 21.43 0.40
N ILE A 93 -10.17 21.27 1.20
CA ILE A 93 -11.01 20.07 1.20
C ILE A 93 -11.98 20.15 0.02
N LEU A 94 -11.78 19.26 -0.94
CA LEU A 94 -12.63 19.09 -2.12
C LEU A 94 -13.73 18.08 -1.82
N ARG A 95 -14.91 18.24 -2.43
CA ARG A 95 -16.00 17.24 -2.39
C ARG A 95 -15.95 16.23 -3.54
N ARG A 96 -15.06 16.46 -4.50
CA ARG A 96 -14.86 15.69 -5.72
C ARG A 96 -13.36 15.62 -6.03
N LEU A 97 -12.97 14.63 -6.80
CA LEU A 97 -11.62 14.45 -7.31
C LEU A 97 -11.41 15.42 -8.46
N ASP A 98 -10.62 16.47 -8.22
CA ASP A 98 -10.14 17.29 -9.32
C ASP A 98 -9.09 16.55 -10.17
N ARG A 99 -8.64 17.21 -11.23
CA ARG A 99 -7.62 16.65 -12.13
C ARG A 99 -6.37 16.19 -11.38
N ARG A 100 -5.87 16.98 -10.42
CA ARG A 100 -4.66 16.68 -9.66
C ARG A 100 -4.85 15.45 -8.77
N CYS A 101 -6.02 15.31 -8.13
CA CYS A 101 -6.37 14.11 -7.36
C CYS A 101 -6.33 12.87 -8.25
N ARG A 102 -6.97 12.91 -9.41
CA ARG A 102 -7.02 11.78 -10.35
C ARG A 102 -5.64 11.39 -10.87
N GLU A 103 -4.82 12.37 -11.24
CA GLU A 103 -3.43 12.14 -11.66
C GLU A 103 -2.59 11.52 -10.54
N PHE A 104 -2.75 11.98 -9.30
CA PHE A 104 -2.04 11.41 -8.16
C PHE A 104 -2.47 9.97 -7.85
N ILE A 105 -3.77 9.67 -7.91
CA ILE A 105 -4.31 8.31 -7.74
C ILE A 105 -3.77 7.38 -8.83
N ALA A 106 -3.76 7.84 -10.09
CA ALA A 106 -3.23 7.08 -11.21
C ALA A 106 -1.72 6.80 -11.07
N ALA A 107 -0.97 7.70 -10.44
CA ALA A 107 0.46 7.51 -10.16
C ALA A 107 0.74 6.68 -8.90
N SER A 108 -0.27 6.37 -8.07
CA SER A 108 -0.08 5.74 -6.77
C SER A 108 -0.02 4.21 -6.89
N PRO A 109 1.11 3.56 -6.57
CA PRO A 109 1.18 2.10 -6.45
C PRO A 109 0.70 1.58 -5.10
N PHE A 110 0.38 2.46 -4.13
CA PHE A 110 0.06 2.07 -2.77
C PHE A 110 -1.04 2.95 -2.16
N VAL A 111 -1.99 2.30 -1.48
CA VAL A 111 -3.06 2.95 -0.71
C VAL A 111 -3.28 2.20 0.60
N VAL A 112 -3.57 2.92 1.67
CA VAL A 112 -4.06 2.33 2.93
C VAL A 112 -5.54 2.61 3.05
N VAL A 113 -6.33 1.57 3.33
CA VAL A 113 -7.78 1.65 3.56
C VAL A 113 -8.05 1.52 5.05
N GLY A 114 -8.57 2.58 5.65
CA GLY A 114 -9.16 2.57 6.98
C GLY A 114 -10.65 2.26 6.91
N SER A 115 -11.07 1.29 7.71
CA SER A 115 -12.47 0.85 7.85
C SER A 115 -12.76 0.56 9.32
N THR A 116 -14.03 0.53 9.70
CA THR A 116 -14.43 0.25 11.09
C THR A 116 -15.54 -0.78 11.16
N ASP A 117 -15.52 -1.63 12.16
CA ASP A 117 -16.63 -2.53 12.46
C ASP A 117 -17.81 -1.79 13.13
N ALA A 118 -18.85 -2.53 13.51
CA ALA A 118 -20.01 -1.99 14.21
C ALA A 118 -19.71 -1.44 15.62
N PHE A 119 -18.62 -1.87 16.25
CA PHE A 119 -18.20 -1.43 17.58
C PHE A 119 -17.22 -0.25 17.54
N GLY A 120 -16.84 0.20 16.34
CA GLY A 120 -15.90 1.29 16.13
C GLY A 120 -14.43 0.85 16.19
N MET A 121 -14.14 -0.45 16.19
CA MET A 121 -12.77 -0.96 16.05
C MET A 121 -12.28 -0.67 14.63
N VAL A 122 -11.09 -0.09 14.53
CA VAL A 122 -10.53 0.39 13.27
C VAL A 122 -9.51 -0.59 12.72
N ASP A 123 -9.68 -0.98 11.46
CA ASP A 123 -8.69 -1.75 10.69
C ASP A 123 -8.04 -0.89 9.61
N LEU A 124 -6.73 -1.07 9.43
CA LEU A 124 -5.94 -0.46 8.36
C LEU A 124 -5.44 -1.54 7.40
N SER A 125 -5.99 -1.59 6.19
CA SER A 125 -5.59 -2.53 5.15
C SER A 125 -4.69 -1.84 4.12
N PRO A 126 -3.37 -2.11 4.13
CA PRO A 126 -2.50 -1.67 3.05
C PRO A 126 -2.79 -2.47 1.78
N LYS A 127 -2.88 -1.77 0.64
CA LYS A 127 -3.07 -2.35 -0.68
C LYS A 127 -2.01 -1.78 -1.62
N GLY A 128 -1.23 -2.68 -2.22
CA GLY A 128 -0.14 -2.34 -3.15
C GLY A 128 -0.29 -3.10 -4.45
N ASP A 129 0.01 -2.43 -5.55
CA ASP A 129 -0.02 -2.98 -6.91
C ASP A 129 0.72 -2.03 -7.87
N ARG A 130 0.71 -2.30 -9.18
CA ARG A 130 1.18 -1.38 -10.21
C ARG A 130 0.42 -0.05 -10.12
N ALA A 131 1.13 1.05 -10.37
CA ALA A 131 0.52 2.38 -10.38
C ALA A 131 -0.70 2.40 -11.32
N GLY A 132 -1.81 2.98 -10.83
CA GLY A 132 -3.07 3.07 -11.57
C GLY A 132 -4.01 1.88 -11.36
N PHE A 133 -3.70 0.95 -10.45
CA PHE A 133 -4.63 -0.14 -10.10
C PHE A 133 -5.93 0.35 -9.47
N VAL A 134 -5.89 1.48 -8.75
CA VAL A 134 -7.10 2.18 -8.31
C VAL A 134 -7.60 3.04 -9.46
N ARG A 135 -8.85 2.80 -9.87
CA ARG A 135 -9.47 3.45 -11.01
C ARG A 135 -10.39 4.56 -10.53
N CYS A 136 -10.24 5.76 -11.09
CA CYS A 136 -11.28 6.78 -11.00
C CYS A 136 -12.32 6.45 -12.07
N LEU A 137 -13.53 6.09 -11.65
CA LEU A 137 -14.65 5.83 -12.58
C LEU A 137 -15.22 7.16 -13.10
N ASP A 138 -15.24 8.17 -12.24
CA ASP A 138 -15.62 9.55 -12.52
C ASP A 138 -14.98 10.50 -11.48
N ASP A 139 -15.41 11.77 -11.42
CA ASP A 139 -14.88 12.77 -10.48
C ASP A 139 -15.36 12.56 -9.02
N ALA A 140 -16.20 11.57 -8.74
CA ALA A 140 -16.73 11.28 -7.41
C ALA A 140 -16.67 9.79 -7.03
N THR A 141 -16.15 8.92 -7.89
CA THR A 141 -16.21 7.47 -7.69
C THR A 141 -14.87 6.81 -7.97
N LEU A 142 -14.40 6.00 -7.02
CA LEU A 142 -13.20 5.17 -7.15
C LEU A 142 -13.56 3.68 -7.18
N ALA A 143 -12.75 2.87 -7.85
CA ALA A 143 -12.78 1.41 -7.78
C ALA A 143 -11.40 0.86 -7.41
N ILE A 144 -11.36 -0.01 -6.41
CA ILE A 144 -10.15 -0.67 -5.91
C ILE A 144 -10.35 -2.19 -6.08
N PRO A 145 -9.50 -2.89 -6.84
CA PRO A 145 -9.64 -4.33 -6.99
C PRO A 145 -9.27 -5.07 -5.70
N ASP A 146 -10.00 -6.14 -5.39
CA ASP A 146 -9.55 -7.10 -4.38
C ASP A 146 -8.51 -8.04 -4.99
N ARG A 147 -7.27 -7.94 -4.53
CA ARG A 147 -6.19 -8.83 -4.95
C ARG A 147 -6.15 -10.04 -4.03
N ARG A 148 -5.82 -11.20 -4.61
CA ARG A 148 -5.71 -12.44 -3.85
C ARG A 148 -4.64 -12.30 -2.77
N GLY A 149 -5.07 -12.41 -1.52
CA GLY A 149 -4.20 -12.40 -0.35
C GLY A 149 -4.47 -13.58 0.58
N ASN A 150 -4.41 -13.31 1.88
CA ASN A 150 -4.65 -14.28 2.96
C ASN A 150 -6.13 -14.64 3.20
N ARG A 151 -7.06 -14.08 2.39
CA ARG A 151 -8.51 -14.28 2.48
C ARG A 151 -9.16 -13.89 3.81
N ARG A 152 -8.50 -13.07 4.64
CA ARG A 152 -9.13 -12.55 5.88
C ARG A 152 -10.30 -11.63 5.61
N VAL A 153 -10.26 -10.87 4.51
CA VAL A 153 -11.31 -9.96 4.04
C VAL A 153 -11.89 -9.02 5.12
N ASP A 154 -11.06 -8.66 6.13
CA ASP A 154 -11.48 -7.88 7.31
C ASP A 154 -12.16 -6.56 6.87
N THR A 155 -11.57 -5.84 5.91
CA THR A 155 -12.16 -4.61 5.37
C THR A 155 -13.56 -4.84 4.79
N PHE A 156 -13.80 -5.96 4.10
CA PHE A 156 -15.12 -6.25 3.53
C PHE A 156 -16.13 -6.63 4.59
N HIS A 157 -15.73 -7.36 5.63
CA HIS A 157 -16.58 -7.59 6.80
C HIS A 157 -16.99 -6.26 7.46
N ASN A 158 -16.04 -5.34 7.63
CA ASN A 158 -16.32 -4.01 8.14
C ASN A 158 -17.30 -3.25 7.23
N LEU A 159 -17.12 -3.29 5.91
CA LEU A 159 -18.03 -2.61 4.97
C LEU A 159 -19.48 -3.11 5.03
N LEU A 160 -19.70 -4.38 5.34
CA LEU A 160 -21.05 -4.93 5.50
C LEU A 160 -21.75 -4.37 6.74
N GLN A 161 -21.00 -3.88 7.73
CA GLN A 161 -21.51 -3.31 8.97
C GLN A 161 -21.52 -1.78 8.95
N ASN A 162 -20.46 -1.18 8.42
CA ASN A 162 -20.27 0.26 8.32
C ASN A 162 -19.57 0.60 6.99
N PRO A 163 -20.25 1.30 6.07
CA PRO A 163 -19.69 1.61 4.75
C PRO A 163 -18.66 2.75 4.78
N GLY A 164 -18.45 3.43 5.91
CA GLY A 164 -17.51 4.54 6.01
C GLY A 164 -16.06 4.10 5.82
N VAL A 165 -15.33 4.78 4.94
CA VAL A 165 -13.90 4.53 4.69
C VAL A 165 -13.06 5.79 4.63
N GLY A 166 -11.80 5.65 5.06
CA GLY A 166 -10.73 6.60 4.82
C GLY A 166 -9.64 5.96 3.97
N LEU A 167 -9.12 6.69 2.99
CA LEU A 167 -8.04 6.27 2.12
C LEU A 167 -6.89 7.25 2.23
N ILE A 168 -5.66 6.75 2.17
CA ILE A 168 -4.46 7.57 1.97
C ILE A 168 -3.56 6.95 0.90
N PHE A 169 -3.26 7.73 -0.12
CA PHE A 169 -2.48 7.35 -1.28
C PHE A 169 -1.05 7.85 -1.17
N PHE A 170 -0.12 7.06 -1.69
CA PHE A 170 1.31 7.37 -1.72
C PHE A 170 1.86 7.20 -3.14
N VAL A 171 2.70 8.15 -3.55
CA VAL A 171 3.52 8.05 -4.76
C VAL A 171 4.98 8.10 -4.30
N PRO A 172 5.82 7.10 -4.64
CA PRO A 172 7.23 7.12 -4.28
C PRO A 172 7.92 8.43 -4.67
N GLN A 173 8.82 8.91 -3.82
CA GLN A 173 9.56 10.17 -3.98
C GLN A 173 8.72 11.46 -3.92
N GLN A 174 7.38 11.37 -3.96
CA GLN A 174 6.52 12.53 -3.75
C GLN A 174 6.45 12.88 -2.27
N ARG A 175 6.55 14.17 -1.97
CA ARG A 175 6.48 14.64 -0.58
C ARG A 175 5.04 14.63 -0.05
N GLU A 176 4.07 14.94 -0.89
CA GLU A 176 2.67 15.02 -0.49
C GLU A 176 2.00 13.64 -0.53
N THR A 177 0.91 13.50 0.22
CA THR A 177 -0.01 12.36 0.12
C THR A 177 -1.42 12.87 -0.17
N LEU A 178 -2.25 12.02 -0.77
CA LEU A 178 -3.65 12.34 -1.01
C LEU A 178 -4.54 11.55 -0.05
N ARG A 179 -5.39 12.24 0.69
CA ARG A 179 -6.41 11.62 1.54
C ARG A 179 -7.77 11.72 0.87
N VAL A 180 -8.50 10.61 0.89
CA VAL A 180 -9.89 10.53 0.40
C VAL A 180 -10.73 9.91 1.50
N ALA A 181 -11.93 10.40 1.71
CA ALA A 181 -12.90 9.79 2.62
C ALA A 181 -14.27 9.73 1.96
N GLY A 182 -15.04 8.72 2.29
CA GLY A 182 -16.35 8.52 1.70
C GLY A 182 -17.02 7.24 2.16
N ARG A 183 -17.90 6.72 1.31
CA ARG A 183 -18.67 5.50 1.57
C ARG A 183 -18.36 4.46 0.52
N ALA A 184 -18.11 3.23 0.95
CA ALA A 184 -17.73 2.13 0.09
C ALA A 184 -18.75 0.99 0.08
N MET A 185 -18.73 0.23 -1.00
CA MET A 185 -19.51 -1.00 -1.16
C MET A 185 -18.69 -2.07 -1.88
N ILE A 186 -19.11 -3.32 -1.73
CA ILE A 186 -18.51 -4.48 -2.38
C ILE A 186 -19.25 -4.75 -3.69
N VAL A 187 -18.53 -4.84 -4.80
CA VAL A 187 -19.10 -4.98 -6.14
C VAL A 187 -18.55 -6.20 -6.87
N ARG A 188 -19.44 -6.91 -7.58
CA ARG A 188 -19.13 -8.06 -8.46
C ARG A 188 -19.39 -7.79 -9.94
N ASP A 189 -19.77 -6.57 -10.30
CA ASP A 189 -20.08 -6.18 -11.67
C ASP A 189 -18.91 -6.46 -12.61
N GLN A 190 -19.18 -7.23 -13.66
CA GLN A 190 -18.14 -7.61 -14.61
C GLN A 190 -17.61 -6.40 -15.37
N GLY A 191 -18.45 -5.42 -15.72
CA GLY A 191 -18.02 -4.22 -16.43
C GLY A 191 -16.96 -3.42 -15.69
N ILE A 192 -17.06 -3.34 -14.35
CA ILE A 192 -16.07 -2.68 -13.51
C ILE A 192 -14.81 -3.56 -13.38
N ARG A 193 -14.98 -4.84 -13.02
CA ARG A 193 -13.85 -5.74 -12.73
C ARG A 193 -12.99 -6.06 -13.94
N SER A 194 -13.57 -6.14 -15.14
CA SER A 194 -12.83 -6.41 -16.39
C SER A 194 -11.77 -5.35 -16.69
N ALA A 195 -12.02 -4.10 -16.29
CA ALA A 195 -11.05 -3.03 -16.43
C ALA A 195 -9.87 -3.14 -15.44
N MET A 196 -9.96 -4.01 -14.43
CA MET A 196 -8.97 -4.17 -13.35
C MET A 196 -8.24 -5.53 -13.41
N VAL A 197 -8.30 -6.20 -14.55
CA VAL A 197 -7.54 -7.43 -14.80
C VAL A 197 -6.05 -7.16 -14.64
N ASP A 198 -5.39 -8.04 -13.90
CA ASP A 198 -3.95 -8.00 -13.71
C ASP A 198 -3.39 -9.41 -13.93
N ASP A 199 -2.31 -9.52 -14.70
CA ASP A 199 -1.69 -10.79 -15.09
C ASP A 199 -2.71 -11.83 -15.60
N GLY A 200 -3.66 -11.39 -16.45
CA GLY A 200 -4.71 -12.23 -17.01
C GLY A 200 -5.80 -12.68 -16.00
N ARG A 201 -5.77 -12.17 -14.76
CA ARG A 201 -6.71 -12.56 -13.70
C ARG A 201 -7.71 -11.45 -13.40
N LEU A 202 -8.98 -11.81 -13.50
CA LEU A 202 -10.09 -10.96 -13.06
C LEU A 202 -10.19 -10.99 -11.53
N PRO A 203 -10.22 -9.85 -10.83
CA PRO A 203 -10.48 -9.85 -9.39
C PRO A 203 -11.90 -10.38 -9.11
N GLU A 204 -12.07 -11.13 -8.02
CA GLU A 204 -13.38 -11.69 -7.64
C GLU A 204 -14.34 -10.58 -7.19
N LEU A 205 -13.80 -9.61 -6.44
CA LEU A 205 -14.50 -8.47 -5.86
C LEU A 205 -13.79 -7.17 -6.22
N ALA A 206 -14.53 -6.08 -6.20
CA ALA A 206 -14.00 -4.73 -6.19
C ALA A 206 -14.66 -3.92 -5.08
N MET A 207 -13.91 -3.03 -4.46
CA MET A 207 -14.46 -1.99 -3.61
C MET A 207 -14.75 -0.76 -4.45
N VAL A 208 -16.00 -0.33 -4.49
CA VAL A 208 -16.37 0.96 -5.09
C VAL A 208 -16.58 1.98 -3.98
N VAL A 209 -15.95 3.15 -4.11
CA VAL A 209 -15.97 4.22 -3.10
C VAL A 209 -16.59 5.47 -3.71
N GLY A 210 -17.72 5.90 -3.15
CA GLY A 210 -18.27 7.23 -3.38
C GLY A 210 -17.53 8.25 -2.54
N VAL A 211 -16.84 9.18 -3.18
CA VAL A 211 -15.98 10.20 -2.57
C VAL A 211 -16.84 11.30 -1.97
N GLU A 212 -16.62 11.59 -0.69
CA GLU A 212 -17.26 12.73 -0.01
C GLU A 212 -16.27 13.86 0.28
N LYS A 213 -15.00 13.52 0.53
CA LYS A 213 -13.92 14.47 0.81
C LYS A 213 -12.62 13.99 0.19
N ALA A 214 -11.87 14.90 -0.42
CA ALA A 214 -10.51 14.67 -0.90
C ALA A 214 -9.63 15.88 -0.58
N PHE A 215 -8.40 15.67 -0.13
CA PHE A 215 -7.45 16.75 0.10
C PHE A 215 -6.01 16.24 0.13
N PHE A 216 -5.08 17.07 -0.36
CA PHE A 216 -3.66 16.83 -0.23
C PHE A 216 -3.19 17.13 1.20
N HIS A 217 -2.44 16.19 1.77
CA HIS A 217 -1.75 16.37 3.04
C HIS A 217 -0.34 16.88 2.79
N CYS A 218 0.10 17.84 3.62
CA CYS A 218 1.41 18.47 3.45
C CYS A 218 2.53 17.45 3.68
N GLY A 219 3.62 17.57 2.92
CA GLY A 219 4.71 16.59 2.96
C GLY A 219 5.64 16.63 4.16
N LYS A 220 5.31 17.39 5.21
CA LYS A 220 6.15 17.50 6.41
C LYS A 220 6.42 16.14 7.06
N CYS A 221 5.42 15.25 7.11
CA CYS A 221 5.60 13.92 7.67
C CYS A 221 6.61 13.09 6.87
N ILE A 222 6.46 13.05 5.54
CA ILE A 222 7.35 12.35 4.61
C ILE A 222 8.79 12.87 4.70
N THR A 223 8.96 14.19 4.73
CA THR A 223 10.28 14.82 4.83
C THR A 223 10.93 14.54 6.19
N ARG A 224 10.18 14.70 7.30
CA ARG A 224 10.73 14.51 8.66
C ARG A 224 11.10 13.06 8.94
N SER A 225 10.35 12.10 8.42
CA SER A 225 10.66 10.68 8.58
C SER A 225 11.73 10.19 7.61
N ASN A 226 12.13 11.01 6.64
CA ASN A 226 13.02 10.64 5.54
C ASN A 226 12.50 9.43 4.74
N LEU A 227 11.16 9.32 4.56
CA LEU A 227 10.48 8.07 4.16
C LEU A 227 11.02 7.43 2.88
N TRP A 228 11.45 8.24 1.92
CA TRP A 228 11.89 7.76 0.60
C TRP A 228 13.40 7.59 0.48
N ASN A 229 14.17 7.94 1.51
CA ASN A 229 15.62 7.91 1.44
C ASN A 229 16.17 6.57 1.93
N TYR A 230 16.19 5.61 1.01
CA TYR A 230 16.70 4.27 1.28
C TYR A 230 18.16 4.26 1.75
N GLU A 231 19.00 5.13 1.21
CA GLU A 231 20.43 5.19 1.55
C GLU A 231 20.64 5.62 3.01
N ALA A 232 19.92 6.64 3.46
CA ALA A 232 19.98 7.08 4.84
C ALA A 232 19.52 5.99 5.82
N TYR A 233 18.48 5.21 5.47
CA TYR A 233 18.06 4.07 6.27
C TYR A 233 19.14 2.98 6.35
N ARG A 234 19.78 2.67 5.22
CA ARG A 234 20.87 1.69 5.19
C ARG A 234 22.07 2.12 6.03
N ALA A 235 22.40 3.41 6.04
CA ALA A 235 23.50 3.94 6.84
C ALA A 235 23.20 3.83 8.34
N GLN A 236 21.99 4.18 8.78
CA GLN A 236 21.57 4.05 10.19
C GLN A 236 21.53 2.61 10.70
N ALA A 237 21.19 1.65 9.84
CA ALA A 237 21.12 0.24 10.23
C ALA A 237 22.50 -0.45 10.27
N ALA A 238 23.55 0.21 9.78
CA ALA A 238 24.93 -0.29 9.80
C ALA A 238 25.74 0.20 11.02
N GLU A 239 25.16 1.10 11.83
CA GLU A 239 25.67 1.58 13.12
C GLU A 239 25.04 0.79 14.28
#